data_AF-A0A524HJB3-F1
#
_entry.id   AF-A0A524HJB3-F1
#
_cell.length_a   1.000
_cell.length_b   1.000
_cell.length_c   1.000
_cell.angle_alpha   90.00
_cell.angle_beta   90.00
_cell.angle_gamma   90.00
#
_symmetry.space_group_name_H-M   'P 1'
#
loop_
_entity.id
_entity.type
_entity.pdbx_description
1 polymer ?
#
loop_
_entity_poly.entity_id
_entity_poly.type
_entity_poly.pdbx_seq_one_letter_code
_entity_poly.pdbx_strand_id
1 'polypeptide(L)'
;MADPTVRLRARAGLGPILLLLLTGPLGAQEQGRFVVTKGADTLAVEVAERDTFELRGTLTRRQGRAGERVRYRATVLEDESAPLVDLSVWRIDDPEESPARQSVRVIFKDDSVAVDDVNRWGGITTQVMGSERAAIPYLAGSIALLELITRRAASGPAGDTIVPLFNLGDGQTVHGEVHRLAADSVTLTIGSLE
;
A
#
# COMPACT_ATOMS: atom_id res chain seq x y z
N MET A 1 4.96 49.13 68.75
CA MET A 1 5.89 48.72 67.67
C MET A 1 5.17 47.65 66.86
N ALA A 2 5.15 47.84 65.54
CA ALA A 2 4.51 47.09 64.45
C ALA A 2 4.61 45.55 64.60
N ASP A 3 3.89 44.67 63.91
CA ASP A 3 3.02 44.69 62.72
C ASP A 3 2.31 43.28 62.67
N PRO A 4 1.57 42.83 61.65
CA PRO A 4 0.25 42.25 61.84
C PRO A 4 0.11 40.80 61.27
N THR A 5 -1.14 40.32 61.38
CA THR A 5 -1.86 39.23 60.67
C THR A 5 -1.35 38.88 59.25
N VAL A 6 -1.53 37.64 58.76
CA VAL A 6 -2.77 37.09 58.14
C VAL A 6 -2.59 35.55 57.94
N ARG A 7 -3.32 34.65 58.63
CA ARG A 7 -4.51 33.84 58.23
C ARG A 7 -4.55 33.37 56.74
N LEU A 8 -4.79 32.11 56.38
CA LEU A 8 -6.10 31.45 56.41
C LEU A 8 -5.98 29.96 56.05
N ARG A 9 -6.76 29.12 56.76
CA ARG A 9 -7.28 27.83 56.29
C ARG A 9 -8.52 28.07 55.44
N ALA A 10 -8.63 27.41 54.29
CA ALA A 10 -9.87 27.12 53.56
C ALA A 10 -9.53 26.21 52.36
N ARG A 11 -10.37 25.34 51.82
CA ARG A 11 -11.60 24.61 52.22
C ARG A 11 -11.82 23.60 51.06
N ALA A 12 -12.63 22.58 51.31
CA ALA A 12 -13.01 21.50 50.40
C ALA A 12 -13.21 21.90 48.92
N GLY A 13 -12.80 21.02 48.00
CA GLY A 13 -13.09 21.18 46.57
C GLY A 13 -12.76 19.94 45.73
N LEU A 14 -13.83 19.26 45.30
CA LEU A 14 -14.04 18.69 43.96
C LEU A 14 -13.03 17.68 43.38
N GLY A 15 -13.46 16.41 43.41
CA GLY A 15 -13.55 15.57 42.22
C GLY A 15 -12.31 14.75 41.84
N PRO A 16 -12.47 13.45 41.55
CA PRO A 16 -11.37 12.67 40.99
C PRO A 16 -10.99 13.25 39.62
N ILE A 17 -9.73 13.67 39.48
CA ILE A 17 -9.13 13.99 38.18
C ILE A 17 -9.03 12.68 37.42
N LEU A 18 -9.99 12.45 36.53
CA LEU A 18 -9.95 11.38 35.54
C LEU A 18 -8.88 11.75 34.51
N LEU A 19 -7.69 11.19 34.64
CA LEU A 19 -6.64 11.27 33.63
C LEU A 19 -7.09 10.38 32.45
N LEU A 20 -7.77 10.97 31.45
CA LEU A 20 -8.03 10.32 30.18
C LEU A 20 -6.70 10.15 29.45
N LEU A 21 -6.08 8.98 29.63
CA LEU A 21 -5.06 8.48 28.72
C LEU A 21 -5.72 8.29 27.35
N LEU A 22 -5.42 9.18 26.40
CA LEU A 22 -5.65 8.95 24.99
C LEU A 22 -4.70 7.83 24.55
N THR A 23 -5.05 6.58 24.85
CA THR A 23 -4.57 5.42 24.11
C THR A 23 -5.21 5.47 22.73
N GLY A 24 -4.67 6.32 21.85
CA GLY A 24 -4.90 6.14 20.43
C GLY A 24 -4.40 4.74 20.05
N PRO A 25 -5.11 3.97 19.22
CA PRO A 25 -4.56 2.73 18.72
C PRO A 25 -3.26 3.06 18.00
N LEU A 26 -2.13 2.57 18.53
CA LEU A 26 -0.94 2.39 17.71
C LEU A 26 -1.39 1.43 16.61
N GLY A 27 -1.56 1.96 15.40
CA GLY A 27 -1.85 1.14 14.24
C GLY A 27 -0.83 0.02 14.19
N ALA A 28 -1.30 -1.23 14.12
CA ALA A 28 -0.40 -2.37 14.08
C ALA A 28 0.46 -2.23 12.82
N GLN A 29 1.77 -2.07 13.01
CA GLN A 29 2.71 -2.17 11.91
C GLN A 29 2.83 -3.65 11.57
N GLU A 30 2.38 -4.00 10.37
CA GLU A 30 2.46 -5.36 9.84
C GLU A 30 3.70 -5.48 8.93
N GLN A 31 4.37 -6.63 8.96
CA GLN A 31 5.50 -6.91 8.08
C GLN A 31 5.27 -8.25 7.38
N GLY A 32 5.52 -8.27 6.07
CA GLY A 32 5.34 -9.42 5.21
C GLY A 32 6.62 -9.76 4.46
N ARG A 33 6.87 -11.05 4.28
CA ARG A 33 7.92 -11.57 3.38
C ARG A 33 7.30 -12.63 2.49
N PHE A 34 7.32 -12.40 1.19
CA PHE A 34 6.66 -13.26 0.21
C PHE A 34 7.68 -13.82 -0.78
N VAL A 35 7.48 -15.08 -1.17
CA VAL A 35 8.27 -15.74 -2.21
C VAL A 35 7.30 -16.36 -3.20
N VAL A 36 7.33 -15.89 -4.44
CA VAL A 36 6.51 -16.42 -5.53
C VAL A 36 7.35 -17.42 -6.30
N THR A 37 6.83 -18.64 -6.47
CA THR A 37 7.53 -19.75 -7.13
C THR A 37 6.71 -20.36 -8.25
N LYS A 38 7.40 -20.96 -9.23
CA LYS A 38 6.83 -21.84 -10.25
C LYS A 38 7.62 -23.14 -10.24
N GLY A 39 7.09 -24.17 -9.58
CA GLY A 39 7.86 -25.38 -9.29
C GLY A 39 9.05 -25.05 -8.40
N ALA A 40 10.27 -25.36 -8.85
CA ALA A 40 11.51 -25.04 -8.13
C ALA A 40 12.05 -23.63 -8.39
N ASP A 41 11.48 -22.89 -9.36
CA ASP A 41 11.98 -21.57 -9.74
C ASP A 41 11.36 -20.46 -8.90
N THR A 42 12.20 -19.63 -8.28
CA THR A 42 11.75 -18.36 -7.67
C THR A 42 11.52 -17.31 -8.75
N LEU A 43 10.29 -16.83 -8.84
CA LEU A 43 9.89 -15.77 -9.79
C LEU A 43 10.00 -14.38 -9.16
N ALA A 44 9.63 -14.25 -7.89
CA ALA A 44 9.71 -13.00 -7.17
C ALA A 44 9.94 -13.21 -5.67
N VAL A 45 10.56 -12.22 -5.03
CA VAL A 45 10.72 -12.11 -3.59
C VAL A 45 10.29 -10.70 -3.19
N GLU A 46 9.46 -10.58 -2.18
CA GLU A 46 8.95 -9.31 -1.69
C GLU A 46 9.14 -9.20 -0.18
N VAL A 47 9.59 -8.03 0.26
CA VAL A 47 9.54 -7.61 1.66
C VAL A 47 8.68 -6.37 1.73
N ALA A 48 7.61 -6.44 2.52
CA ALA A 48 6.62 -5.38 2.62
C ALA A 48 6.39 -5.00 4.09
N GLU A 49 6.04 -3.74 4.30
CA GLU A 49 5.61 -3.21 5.57
C GLU A 49 4.33 -2.42 5.34
N ARG A 50 3.39 -2.58 6.26
CA ARG A 50 2.12 -1.90 6.23
C ARG A 50 1.90 -1.19 7.56
N ASP A 51 1.44 0.05 7.48
CA ASP A 51 0.89 0.78 8.61
C ASP A 51 -0.56 1.22 8.30
N THR A 52 -1.11 2.13 9.09
CA THR A 52 -2.50 2.58 8.95
C THR A 52 -2.81 3.25 7.60
N PHE A 53 -1.85 3.98 7.02
CA PHE A 53 -2.07 4.82 5.84
C PHE A 53 -1.07 4.58 4.71
N GLU A 54 -0.18 3.61 4.88
CA GLU A 54 0.89 3.30 3.95
C GLU A 54 1.12 1.79 3.82
N LEU A 55 1.27 1.36 2.58
CA LEU A 55 1.85 0.07 2.24
C LEU A 55 3.12 0.33 1.44
N ARG A 56 4.26 -0.14 1.94
CA ARG A 56 5.54 -0.01 1.26
C ARG A 56 6.22 -1.36 1.11
N GLY A 57 7.04 -1.51 0.08
CA GLY A 57 7.81 -2.73 -0.06
C GLY A 57 8.89 -2.65 -1.11
N THR A 58 9.71 -3.71 -1.10
CA THR A 58 10.73 -3.97 -2.11
C THR A 58 10.43 -5.32 -2.75
N LEU A 59 10.09 -5.30 -4.03
CA LEU A 59 9.86 -6.45 -4.87
C LEU A 59 11.09 -6.69 -5.74
N THR A 60 11.67 -7.89 -5.69
CA THR A 60 12.68 -8.34 -6.65
C THR A 60 12.06 -9.43 -7.50
N ARG A 61 12.01 -9.24 -8.82
CA ARG A 61 11.37 -10.20 -9.74
C ARG A 61 12.17 -10.45 -10.99
N ARG A 62 12.02 -11.66 -11.56
CA ARG A 62 12.56 -12.01 -12.88
C ARG A 62 11.64 -11.44 -13.96
N GLN A 63 11.90 -10.22 -14.41
CA GLN A 63 11.27 -9.64 -15.59
C GLN A 63 12.31 -9.40 -16.69
N GLY A 64 12.03 -9.88 -17.90
CA GLY A 64 12.99 -9.85 -19.02
C GLY A 64 14.29 -10.61 -18.72
N ARG A 65 15.38 -10.24 -19.41
CA ARG A 65 16.70 -10.91 -19.27
C ARG A 65 17.49 -10.46 -18.03
N ALA A 66 17.24 -9.25 -17.53
CA ALA A 66 18.05 -8.66 -16.46
C ALA A 66 17.39 -8.79 -15.08
N GLY A 67 16.08 -9.05 -15.00
CA GLY A 67 15.35 -8.92 -13.74
C GLY A 67 15.31 -7.48 -13.23
N GLU A 68 14.49 -7.24 -12.21
CA GLU A 68 14.35 -5.91 -11.64
C GLU A 68 14.09 -5.95 -10.14
N ARG A 69 14.42 -4.82 -9.52
CA ARG A 69 14.11 -4.48 -8.14
C ARG A 69 13.23 -3.24 -8.17
N VAL A 70 12.03 -3.35 -7.62
CA VAL A 70 11.03 -2.29 -7.54
C VAL A 70 10.80 -1.95 -6.08
N ARG A 71 10.95 -0.67 -5.72
CA ARG A 71 10.45 -0.16 -4.45
C ARG A 71 9.13 0.56 -4.71
N TYR A 72 8.15 0.31 -3.87
CA TYR A 72 6.85 0.95 -3.98
C TYR A 72 6.40 1.53 -2.63
N ARG A 73 5.57 2.56 -2.71
CA ARG A 73 4.86 3.18 -1.58
C ARG A 73 3.46 3.53 -2.05
N ALA A 74 2.46 2.90 -1.47
CA ALA A 74 1.06 3.17 -1.72
C ALA A 74 0.46 3.87 -0.50
N THR A 75 -0.25 4.98 -0.71
CA THR A 75 -1.13 5.56 0.33
C THR A 75 -2.38 4.72 0.39
N VAL A 76 -2.67 4.08 1.53
CA VAL A 76 -3.82 3.19 1.69
C VAL A 76 -4.90 3.87 2.52
N LEU A 77 -6.15 3.79 2.06
CA LEU A 77 -7.32 4.30 2.78
C LEU A 77 -8.04 3.17 3.54
N GLU A 78 -8.98 3.54 4.41
CA GLU A 78 -9.75 2.59 5.23
C GLU A 78 -10.57 1.57 4.40
N ASP A 79 -10.95 1.92 3.17
CA ASP A 79 -11.66 1.04 2.23
C ASP A 79 -10.72 0.13 1.41
N GLU A 80 -9.45 0.06 1.81
CA GLU A 80 -8.38 -0.67 1.11
C GLU A 80 -8.15 -0.16 -0.33
N SER A 81 -8.54 1.08 -0.62
CA SER A 81 -8.08 1.78 -1.84
C SER A 81 -6.70 2.36 -1.67
N ALA A 82 -6.01 2.49 -2.81
CA ALA A 82 -4.67 3.04 -2.87
C ALA A 82 -4.60 4.15 -3.94
N PRO A 83 -5.13 5.35 -3.64
CA PRO A 83 -5.28 6.42 -4.63
C PRO A 83 -3.95 7.01 -5.13
N LEU A 84 -2.85 6.77 -4.42
CA LEU A 84 -1.52 7.23 -4.77
C LEU A 84 -0.53 6.09 -4.61
N VAL A 85 0.26 5.83 -5.65
CA VAL A 85 1.36 4.86 -5.63
C VAL A 85 2.60 5.49 -6.24
N ASP A 86 3.68 5.54 -5.46
CA ASP A 86 5.01 5.87 -5.95
C ASP A 86 5.80 4.58 -6.19
N LEU A 87 6.49 4.50 -7.32
CA LEU A 87 7.34 3.39 -7.74
C LEU A 87 8.74 3.91 -8.04
N SER A 88 9.75 3.09 -7.75
CA SER A 88 11.12 3.30 -8.20
C SER A 88 11.70 1.98 -8.66
N VAL A 89 12.33 1.99 -9.84
CA VAL A 89 12.74 0.77 -10.54
C VAL A 89 14.25 0.79 -10.79
N TRP A 90 14.88 -0.33 -10.48
CA TRP A 90 16.27 -0.66 -10.75
C TRP A 90 16.34 -2.00 -11.49
N ARG A 91 17.43 -2.24 -12.22
CA ARG A 91 17.78 -3.61 -12.59
C ARG A 91 18.29 -4.35 -11.36
N ILE A 92 18.26 -5.69 -11.39
CA ILE A 92 18.70 -6.51 -10.26
C ILE A 92 20.20 -6.34 -9.96
N ASP A 93 20.99 -6.02 -11.00
CA ASP A 93 22.45 -5.87 -10.95
C ASP A 93 22.89 -4.42 -10.65
N ASP A 94 21.95 -3.48 -10.60
CA ASP A 94 22.25 -2.10 -10.23
C ASP A 94 22.71 -2.04 -8.75
N PRO A 95 23.77 -1.29 -8.42
CA PRO A 95 24.20 -1.10 -7.04
C PRO A 95 23.07 -0.55 -6.16
N GLU A 96 23.03 -0.98 -4.89
CA GLU A 96 21.94 -0.61 -3.96
C GLU A 96 21.78 0.92 -3.80
N GLU A 97 22.91 1.65 -3.84
CA GLU A 97 22.97 3.11 -3.70
C GLU A 97 22.81 3.89 -5.01
N SER A 98 22.71 3.19 -6.15
CA SER A 98 22.52 3.86 -7.43
C SER A 98 21.15 4.53 -7.51
N PRO A 99 21.02 5.69 -8.18
CA PRO A 99 19.72 6.31 -8.39
C PRO A 99 18.83 5.39 -9.24
N ALA A 100 17.51 5.43 -8.98
CA ALA A 100 16.54 4.68 -9.76
C ALA A 100 16.66 5.01 -11.26
N ARG A 101 16.46 3.99 -12.09
CA ARG A 101 16.42 4.17 -13.56
C ARG A 101 15.14 4.87 -13.99
N GLN A 102 14.07 4.58 -13.26
CA GLN A 102 12.73 5.10 -13.47
C GLN A 102 12.07 5.34 -12.12
N SER A 103 11.37 6.45 -11.99
CA SER A 103 10.50 6.74 -10.85
C SER A 103 9.13 7.10 -11.40
N VAL A 104 8.09 6.45 -10.91
CA VAL A 104 6.72 6.63 -11.42
C VAL A 104 5.83 7.04 -10.27
N ARG A 105 4.99 8.06 -10.47
CA ARG A 105 3.90 8.39 -9.57
C ARG A 105 2.58 8.12 -10.27
N VAL A 106 1.74 7.33 -9.63
CA VAL A 106 0.43 6.90 -10.14
C VAL A 106 -0.65 7.45 -9.24
N ILE A 107 -1.60 8.18 -9.82
CA ILE A 107 -2.70 8.83 -9.12
C ILE A 107 -4.02 8.31 -9.70
N PHE A 108 -4.80 7.63 -8.86
CA PHE A 108 -6.12 7.14 -9.23
C PHE A 108 -7.17 8.20 -8.91
N LYS A 109 -8.05 8.47 -9.87
CA LYS A 109 -9.19 9.36 -9.69
C LYS A 109 -10.38 8.87 -10.50
N ASP A 110 -11.43 8.47 -9.80
CA ASP A 110 -12.65 7.92 -10.41
C ASP A 110 -12.33 6.76 -11.35
N ASP A 111 -12.55 6.93 -12.65
CA ASP A 111 -12.31 5.97 -13.74
C ASP A 111 -11.05 6.31 -14.56
N SER A 112 -10.16 7.13 -14.01
CA SER A 112 -8.96 7.61 -14.69
C SER A 112 -7.73 7.42 -13.80
N VAL A 113 -6.59 7.21 -14.45
CA VAL A 113 -5.28 7.10 -13.77
C VAL A 113 -4.30 8.04 -14.43
N ALA A 114 -3.71 8.94 -13.64
CA ALA A 114 -2.60 9.78 -14.08
C ALA A 114 -1.28 9.11 -13.69
N VAL A 115 -0.34 9.06 -14.64
CA VAL A 115 0.98 8.46 -14.49
C VAL A 115 2.01 9.53 -14.81
N ASP A 116 2.77 9.95 -13.80
CA ASP A 116 3.97 10.78 -13.98
C ASP A 116 5.18 9.84 -14.02
N ASP A 117 5.68 9.58 -15.22
CA ASP A 117 6.88 8.78 -15.46
C ASP A 117 8.11 9.69 -15.54
N VAL A 118 8.98 9.56 -14.55
CA VAL A 118 10.26 10.25 -14.47
C VAL A 118 11.36 9.29 -14.90
N ASN A 119 11.84 9.50 -16.13
CA ASN A 119 12.96 8.76 -16.66
C ASN A 119 14.25 9.58 -16.54
N ARG A 120 15.32 8.97 -16.01
CA ARG A 120 16.63 9.62 -15.82
C ARG A 120 17.16 10.33 -17.06
N TRP A 121 16.86 9.82 -18.25
CA TRP A 121 17.34 10.38 -19.52
C TRP A 121 16.25 11.10 -20.33
N GLY A 122 14.99 10.95 -19.94
CA GLY A 122 13.84 11.45 -20.71
C GLY A 122 13.10 12.64 -20.08
N GLY A 123 13.38 12.98 -18.83
CA GLY A 123 12.61 13.99 -18.09
C GLY A 123 11.31 13.41 -17.52
N ILE A 124 10.30 14.27 -17.32
CA ILE A 124 8.99 13.88 -16.80
C ILE A 124 7.99 13.78 -17.95
N THR A 125 7.33 12.65 -18.09
CA THR A 125 6.20 12.46 -19.00
C THR A 125 4.95 12.17 -18.17
N THR A 126 3.92 13.01 -18.31
CA THR A 126 2.62 12.76 -17.69
C THR A 126 1.68 12.15 -18.73
N GLN A 127 1.05 11.04 -18.37
CA GLN A 127 0.01 10.38 -19.16
C GLN A 127 -1.26 10.24 -18.33
N VAL A 128 -2.42 10.37 -18.97
CA VAL A 128 -3.71 10.07 -18.37
C VAL A 128 -4.32 8.91 -19.13
N MET A 129 -4.64 7.85 -18.40
CA MET A 129 -5.14 6.59 -18.92
C MET A 129 -6.57 6.37 -18.44
N GLY A 130 -7.40 5.81 -19.31
CA GLY A 130 -8.71 5.29 -18.90
C GLY A 130 -8.53 4.05 -18.03
N SER A 131 -9.38 3.91 -17.03
CA SER A 131 -9.42 2.78 -16.10
C SER A 131 -10.88 2.53 -15.69
N GLU A 132 -11.10 1.95 -14.51
CA GLU A 132 -12.41 1.71 -13.95
C GLU A 132 -12.48 2.25 -12.52
N ARG A 133 -13.70 2.59 -12.11
CA ARG A 133 -13.95 3.06 -10.75
C ARG A 133 -13.51 2.01 -9.74
N ALA A 134 -12.84 2.47 -8.69
CA ALA A 134 -12.31 1.63 -7.61
C ALA A 134 -11.23 0.62 -8.05
N ALA A 135 -10.58 0.85 -9.20
CA ALA A 135 -9.41 0.07 -9.60
C ALA A 135 -8.35 0.02 -8.50
N ILE A 136 -7.84 -1.18 -8.23
CA ILE A 136 -6.77 -1.41 -7.25
C ILE A 136 -5.43 -1.46 -7.99
N PRO A 137 -4.39 -0.77 -7.52
CA PRO A 137 -3.06 -0.92 -8.10
C PRO A 137 -2.55 -2.35 -7.96
N TYR A 138 -2.07 -2.89 -9.07
CA TYR A 138 -1.52 -4.24 -9.14
C TYR A 138 -0.14 -4.20 -9.78
N LEU A 139 0.83 -4.90 -9.18
CA LEU A 139 2.13 -5.14 -9.79
C LEU A 139 2.38 -6.64 -9.82
N ALA A 140 2.64 -7.20 -11.00
CA ALA A 140 2.86 -8.64 -11.13
C ALA A 140 3.97 -9.15 -10.19
N GLY A 141 3.64 -10.15 -9.37
CA GLY A 141 4.53 -10.73 -8.36
C GLY A 141 4.56 -10.01 -7.01
N SER A 142 3.90 -8.85 -6.86
CA SER A 142 3.68 -8.22 -5.55
C SER A 142 2.47 -8.85 -4.86
N ILE A 143 2.72 -9.62 -3.80
CA ILE A 143 1.65 -10.20 -2.98
C ILE A 143 1.06 -9.14 -2.05
N ALA A 144 1.89 -8.24 -1.55
CA ALA A 144 1.44 -7.17 -0.67
C ALA A 144 0.42 -6.22 -1.34
N LEU A 145 0.62 -5.86 -2.62
CA LEU A 145 -0.40 -5.08 -3.35
C LEU A 145 -1.68 -5.90 -3.62
N LEU A 146 -1.55 -7.21 -3.84
CA LEU A 146 -2.71 -8.10 -3.95
C LEU A 146 -3.50 -8.22 -2.64
N GLU A 147 -2.87 -8.05 -1.48
CA GLU A 147 -3.58 -8.06 -0.19
C GLU A 147 -4.59 -6.91 -0.05
N LEU A 148 -4.43 -5.80 -0.78
CA LEU A 148 -5.45 -4.75 -0.82
C LEU A 148 -6.79 -5.30 -1.34
N ILE A 149 -6.73 -6.17 -2.36
CA ILE A 149 -7.91 -6.82 -2.94
C ILE A 149 -8.55 -7.75 -1.92
N THR A 150 -7.74 -8.60 -1.27
CA THR A 150 -8.23 -9.62 -0.34
C THR A 150 -8.84 -9.01 0.92
N ARG A 151 -8.23 -7.94 1.44
CA ARG A 151 -8.77 -7.19 2.59
C ARG A 151 -10.03 -6.41 2.23
N ARG A 152 -10.08 -5.79 1.04
CA ARG A 152 -11.31 -5.16 0.55
C ARG A 152 -12.44 -6.18 0.50
N ALA A 153 -12.19 -7.34 -0.09
CA ALA A 153 -13.16 -8.42 -0.19
C ALA A 153 -13.57 -9.00 1.19
N ALA A 154 -12.66 -9.06 2.15
CA ALA A 154 -12.95 -9.53 3.51
C ALA A 154 -13.94 -8.59 4.26
N SER A 155 -13.87 -7.28 3.96
CA SER A 155 -14.79 -6.27 4.52
C SER A 155 -16.15 -6.21 3.79
N GLY A 156 -16.23 -6.79 2.58
CA GLY A 156 -17.42 -6.80 1.75
C GLY A 156 -18.39 -7.96 2.03
N PRO A 157 -19.53 -8.01 1.30
CA PRO A 157 -20.44 -9.13 1.31
C PRO A 157 -19.75 -10.45 0.92
N ALA A 158 -20.21 -11.57 1.46
CA ALA A 158 -19.75 -12.88 1.03
C ALA A 158 -20.18 -13.16 -0.42
N GLY A 159 -19.33 -13.85 -1.18
CA GLY A 159 -19.61 -14.27 -2.56
C GLY A 159 -18.49 -13.89 -3.53
N ASP A 160 -18.83 -13.98 -4.82
CA ASP A 160 -17.93 -13.70 -5.93
C ASP A 160 -17.98 -12.19 -6.23
N THR A 161 -16.81 -11.58 -6.37
CA THR A 161 -16.70 -10.16 -6.71
C THR A 161 -15.69 -9.97 -7.82
N ILE A 162 -16.07 -9.23 -8.86
CA ILE A 162 -15.15 -8.77 -9.89
C ILE A 162 -14.52 -7.46 -9.42
N VAL A 163 -13.20 -7.40 -9.43
CA VAL A 163 -12.44 -6.23 -9.00
C VAL A 163 -11.58 -5.73 -10.18
N PRO A 164 -11.69 -4.46 -10.58
CA PRO A 164 -10.76 -3.88 -11.54
C PRO A 164 -9.38 -3.72 -10.92
N LEU A 165 -8.35 -4.16 -11.65
CA LEU A 165 -6.95 -4.14 -11.26
C LEU A 165 -6.19 -3.33 -12.30
N PHE A 166 -5.65 -2.17 -11.90
CA PHE A 166 -4.80 -1.39 -12.78
C PHE A 166 -3.37 -1.91 -12.69
N ASN A 167 -2.89 -2.53 -13.76
CA ASN A 167 -1.55 -3.07 -13.84
C ASN A 167 -0.53 -1.94 -13.97
N LEU A 168 0.28 -1.77 -12.94
CA LEU A 168 1.33 -0.76 -12.85
C LEU A 168 2.49 -0.99 -13.83
N GLY A 169 2.58 -2.17 -14.45
CA GLY A 169 3.63 -2.51 -15.42
C GLY A 169 3.35 -2.05 -16.85
N ASP A 170 2.08 -2.00 -17.28
CA ASP A 170 1.68 -1.67 -18.65
C ASP A 170 0.54 -0.63 -18.73
N GLY A 171 0.00 -0.23 -17.59
CA GLY A 171 -1.09 0.75 -17.46
C GLY A 171 -2.45 0.26 -17.97
N GLN A 172 -2.65 -1.05 -18.11
CA GLN A 172 -3.95 -1.62 -18.47
C GLN A 172 -4.77 -1.98 -17.22
N THR A 173 -6.09 -1.80 -17.31
CA THR A 173 -7.01 -2.35 -16.31
C THR A 173 -7.47 -3.73 -16.73
N VAL A 174 -7.25 -4.71 -15.86
CA VAL A 174 -7.72 -6.10 -16.01
C VAL A 174 -8.69 -6.44 -14.90
N HIS A 175 -9.49 -7.48 -15.08
CA HIS A 175 -10.42 -7.95 -14.05
C HIS A 175 -9.82 -9.11 -13.26
N GLY A 176 -9.90 -9.00 -11.94
CA GLY A 176 -9.69 -10.11 -11.02
C GLY A 176 -11.02 -10.62 -10.48
N GLU A 177 -11.19 -11.94 -10.47
CA GLU A 177 -12.31 -12.61 -9.79
C GLU A 177 -11.88 -12.98 -8.37
N VAL A 178 -12.55 -12.40 -7.37
CA VAL A 178 -12.34 -12.71 -5.97
C VAL A 178 -13.47 -13.62 -5.49
N HIS A 179 -13.10 -14.78 -4.97
CA HIS A 179 -14.02 -15.71 -4.34
C HIS A 179 -13.70 -15.85 -2.85
N ARG A 180 -14.61 -15.39 -1.98
CA ARG A 180 -14.43 -15.55 -0.52
C ARG A 180 -14.83 -16.96 -0.09
N LEU A 181 -13.85 -17.75 0.32
CA LEU A 181 -14.02 -19.13 0.80
C LEU A 181 -14.47 -19.18 2.27
N ALA A 182 -13.90 -18.30 3.10
CA ALA A 182 -14.18 -18.22 4.54
C ALA A 182 -13.89 -16.80 5.07
N ALA A 183 -14.00 -16.62 6.39
CA ALA A 183 -13.74 -15.32 7.03
C ALA A 183 -12.32 -14.80 6.76
N ASP A 184 -11.35 -15.71 6.66
CA ASP A 184 -9.91 -15.47 6.55
C ASP A 184 -9.30 -16.00 5.24
N SER A 185 -10.12 -16.50 4.32
CA SER A 185 -9.67 -17.22 3.13
C SER A 185 -10.38 -16.69 1.88
N VAL A 186 -9.59 -16.27 0.90
CA VAL A 186 -10.07 -15.83 -0.41
C VAL A 186 -9.22 -16.47 -1.51
N THR A 187 -9.86 -16.74 -2.65
CA THR A 187 -9.16 -17.05 -3.90
C THR A 187 -9.27 -15.84 -4.80
N LEU A 188 -8.17 -15.48 -5.45
CA LEU A 188 -8.13 -14.44 -6.47
C LEU A 188 -7.64 -15.07 -7.77
N THR A 189 -8.47 -15.00 -8.80
CA THR A 189 -8.12 -15.36 -10.16
C THR A 189 -7.91 -14.09 -10.96
N ILE A 190 -6.72 -13.91 -11.51
CA ILE A 190 -6.41 -12.83 -12.46
C ILE A 190 -6.21 -13.52 -13.81
N GLY A 191 -6.72 -12.92 -14.88
CA GLY A 191 -6.53 -13.44 -16.24
C GLY A 191 -5.06 -13.63 -16.62
N SER A 192 -4.81 -14.10 -17.85
CA SER A 192 -3.46 -14.33 -18.37
C SER A 192 -2.56 -13.11 -18.15
N LEU A 193 -1.50 -13.29 -17.37
CA LEU A 193 -0.43 -12.32 -17.20
C LEU A 193 0.58 -12.57 -18.34
N GLU A 194 0.84 -11.56 -19.18
CA GLU A 194 1.93 -11.64 -20.18
C GLU A 194 3.32 -11.55 -19.56
#